data_AF-A0A164ZLQ0-F1
#
_entry.id   AF-A0A164ZLQ0-F1
#
_cell.length_a   1.000
_cell.length_b   1.000
_cell.length_c   1.000
_cell.angle_alpha   90.00
_cell.angle_beta   90.00
_cell.angle_gamma   90.00
#
_symmetry.space_group_name_H-M   'P 1'
#
loop_
_entity.id
_entity.type
_entity.pdbx_description
1 polymer ?
#
loop_
_entity_poly.entity_id
_entity_poly.type
_entity_poly.pdbx_seq_one_letter_code
_entity_poly.pdbx_strand_id
1 'polypeptide(L)'
;MACSIYFLKMQLLSQRFNMTDDEDDKVKRMSTFIAIFHSRAFLRSRLSSIAPSMDLKYLTDMNIYAKEDADAAVVAIKSVLNHLWYLTEEAVVFAIFDKDLPVTLRQEMVKKLFSMLQPQRFLPQKPIFPRIDPSNEVDLSE
;
A
#
# COMPACT_ATOMS: atom_id res chain seq x y z
N MET A 1 -1.48 8.03 -12.49
CA MET A 1 -2.90 7.90 -12.90
C MET A 1 -3.17 8.12 -14.37
N ALA A 2 -2.77 9.22 -15.00
CA ALA A 2 -3.05 9.42 -16.43
C ALA A 2 -2.55 8.22 -17.27
N CYS A 3 -1.28 7.82 -17.09
CA CYS A 3 -0.72 6.64 -17.75
C CYS A 3 -1.49 5.35 -17.44
N SER A 4 -1.93 5.16 -16.18
CA SER A 4 -2.67 3.96 -15.78
C SER A 4 -3.99 3.83 -16.53
N ILE A 5 -4.72 4.94 -16.71
CA ILE A 5 -5.95 4.97 -17.49
C ILE A 5 -5.67 4.69 -18.98
N TYR A 6 -4.55 5.19 -19.52
CA TYR A 6 -4.16 4.88 -20.90
C TYR A 6 -3.89 3.39 -21.11
N PHE A 7 -3.14 2.73 -20.23
CA PHE A 7 -2.90 1.28 -20.33
C PHE A 7 -4.19 0.47 -20.27
N LEU A 8 -5.13 0.84 -19.38
CA LEU A 8 -6.44 0.20 -19.33
C LEU A 8 -7.24 0.40 -20.62
N LYS A 9 -7.25 1.62 -21.18
CA LYS A 9 -7.92 1.91 -22.45
C LYS A 9 -7.29 1.16 -23.62
N MET A 10 -5.96 1.14 -23.70
CA MET A 10 -5.22 0.41 -24.72
C MET A 10 -5.56 -1.08 -24.68
N GLN A 11 -5.59 -1.68 -23.48
CA GLN A 11 -6.00 -3.08 -23.32
C GLN A 11 -7.46 -3.33 -23.74
N LEU A 12 -8.39 -2.46 -23.33
CA LEU A 12 -9.81 -2.60 -23.65
C LEU A 12 -10.11 -2.45 -25.14
N LEU A 13 -9.31 -1.63 -25.84
CA LEU A 13 -9.48 -1.31 -27.25
C LEU A 13 -8.43 -2.00 -28.13
N SER A 14 -7.70 -2.99 -27.61
CA SER A 14 -6.54 -3.59 -28.28
C SER A 14 -6.87 -4.13 -29.67
N GLN A 15 -8.12 -4.59 -29.88
CA GLN A 15 -8.61 -5.08 -31.18
C GLN A 15 -8.89 -3.96 -32.21
N ARG A 16 -8.76 -2.68 -31.84
CA ARG A 16 -9.13 -1.53 -32.67
C ARG A 16 -7.95 -0.77 -33.25
N PHE A 17 -6.73 -1.11 -32.86
CA PHE A 17 -5.51 -0.53 -33.40
C PHE A 17 -4.43 -1.59 -33.48
N ASN A 18 -3.47 -1.39 -34.36
CA ASN A 18 -2.39 -2.35 -34.56
C ASN A 18 -1.35 -2.18 -33.44
N MET A 19 -1.03 -3.29 -32.76
CA MET A 19 0.11 -3.42 -31.87
C MET A 19 0.96 -4.57 -32.35
N THR A 20 2.27 -4.46 -32.15
CA THR A 20 3.16 -5.63 -32.22
C THR A 20 2.88 -6.56 -31.03
N ASP A 21 3.25 -7.84 -31.16
CA ASP A 21 3.05 -8.81 -30.08
C ASP A 21 3.75 -8.36 -28.77
N ASP A 22 4.94 -7.76 -28.88
CA ASP A 22 5.69 -7.20 -27.74
C ASP A 22 4.96 -6.02 -27.07
N GLU A 23 4.31 -5.15 -27.86
CA GLU A 23 3.50 -4.05 -27.32
C GLU A 23 2.24 -4.57 -26.62
N ASP A 24 1.54 -5.55 -27.22
CA ASP A 24 0.35 -6.16 -26.62
C ASP A 24 0.69 -6.83 -25.28
N ASP A 25 1.78 -7.59 -25.23
CA ASP A 25 2.25 -8.24 -24.00
C ASP A 25 2.57 -7.22 -22.90
N LYS A 26 3.23 -6.11 -23.24
CA LYS A 26 3.55 -5.04 -22.28
C LYS A 26 2.29 -4.31 -21.80
N VAL A 27 1.35 -4.01 -22.70
CA VAL A 27 0.07 -3.38 -22.35
C VAL A 27 -0.75 -4.30 -21.47
N LYS A 28 -0.78 -5.60 -21.76
CA LYS A 28 -1.48 -6.61 -20.97
C LYS A 28 -0.87 -6.79 -19.59
N ARG A 29 0.47 -6.89 -19.49
CA ARG A 29 1.18 -6.97 -18.20
C ARG A 29 0.87 -5.76 -17.32
N MET A 30 1.01 -4.55 -17.87
CA MET A 30 0.78 -3.31 -17.12
C MET A 30 -0.69 -3.12 -16.75
N SER A 31 -1.62 -3.36 -17.68
CA SER A 31 -3.06 -3.23 -17.43
C SER A 31 -3.54 -4.23 -16.37
N THR A 32 -3.00 -5.45 -16.36
CA THR A 32 -3.29 -6.47 -15.33
C THR A 32 -2.81 -6.01 -13.96
N PHE A 33 -1.56 -5.55 -13.86
CA PHE A 33 -1.03 -4.98 -12.61
C PHE A 33 -1.88 -3.80 -12.12
N ILE A 34 -2.28 -2.90 -13.03
CA ILE A 34 -3.11 -1.75 -12.68
C ILE A 34 -4.48 -2.20 -12.17
N ALA A 35 -5.12 -3.13 -12.86
CA ALA A 35 -6.46 -3.59 -12.51
C ALA A 35 -6.49 -4.29 -11.15
N ILE A 36 -5.51 -5.16 -10.88
CA ILE A 36 -5.47 -5.97 -9.65
C ILE A 36 -5.01 -5.14 -8.45
N PHE A 37 -3.94 -4.35 -8.60
CA PHE A 37 -3.27 -3.71 -7.47
C PHE A 37 -3.45 -2.19 -7.45
N HIS A 38 -2.97 -1.50 -8.50
CA HIS A 38 -2.84 -0.04 -8.48
C HIS A 38 -4.19 0.67 -8.35
N SER A 39 -5.22 0.19 -9.05
CA SER A 39 -6.55 0.82 -9.08
C SER A 39 -7.19 0.83 -7.69
N ARG A 40 -7.10 -0.29 -6.96
CA ARG A 40 -7.62 -0.40 -5.60
C ARG A 40 -6.89 0.53 -4.65
N ALA A 41 -5.55 0.52 -4.68
CA ALA A 41 -4.73 1.39 -3.84
C ALA A 41 -5.03 2.87 -4.12
N PHE A 42 -5.08 3.26 -5.39
CA PHE A 42 -5.34 4.63 -5.79
C PHE A 42 -6.73 5.12 -5.35
N LEU A 43 -7.80 4.38 -5.66
CA LEU A 43 -9.17 4.79 -5.35
C LEU A 43 -9.42 4.91 -3.84
N ARG A 44 -8.67 4.15 -3.03
CA ARG A 44 -8.79 4.12 -1.57
C ARG A 44 -7.82 5.06 -0.84
N SER A 45 -6.79 5.57 -1.52
CA SER A 45 -5.76 6.44 -0.94
C SER A 45 -6.28 7.69 -0.22
N ARG A 46 -7.49 8.17 -0.57
CA ARG A 46 -8.09 9.37 0.05
C ARG A 46 -8.71 9.12 1.43
N LEU A 47 -8.82 7.86 1.85
CA LEU A 47 -9.44 7.47 3.11
C LEU A 47 -8.34 7.27 4.15
N SER A 48 -8.07 8.30 4.96
CA SER A 48 -6.98 8.29 5.93
C SER A 48 -7.10 7.17 6.98
N SER A 49 -8.32 6.82 7.39
CA SER A 49 -8.55 5.76 8.37
C SER A 49 -8.11 4.38 7.85
N ILE A 50 -8.27 4.10 6.56
CA ILE A 50 -7.91 2.80 5.99
C ILE A 50 -6.50 2.78 5.39
N ALA A 51 -5.85 3.95 5.26
CA ALA A 51 -4.56 4.06 4.59
C ALA A 51 -3.50 3.13 5.21
N PRO A 52 -3.35 3.03 6.55
CA PRO A 52 -2.36 2.14 7.15
C PRO A 52 -2.56 0.67 6.79
N SER A 53 -3.79 0.16 6.91
CA SER A 53 -4.11 -1.24 6.62
C SER A 53 -3.95 -1.54 5.14
N MET A 54 -4.36 -0.61 4.27
CA MET A 54 -4.23 -0.73 2.82
C MET A 54 -2.77 -0.76 2.36
N ASP A 55 -1.91 0.13 2.87
CA ASP A 55 -0.52 0.22 2.43
C ASP A 55 0.31 -0.98 2.90
N LEU A 56 0.11 -1.42 4.16
CA LEU A 56 0.77 -2.63 4.68
C LEU A 56 0.31 -3.88 3.92
N LYS A 57 -1.00 -3.99 3.65
CA LYS A 57 -1.52 -5.08 2.82
C LYS A 57 -0.92 -5.05 1.42
N TYR A 58 -0.77 -3.87 0.83
CA TYR A 58 -0.17 -3.73 -0.49
C TYR A 58 1.26 -4.27 -0.52
N LEU A 59 2.07 -4.02 0.52
CA LEU A 59 3.41 -4.61 0.64
C LEU A 59 3.36 -6.14 0.65
N THR A 60 2.48 -6.73 1.45
CA THR A 60 2.28 -8.19 1.48
C THR A 60 1.86 -8.73 0.10
N ASP A 61 0.91 -8.07 -0.55
CA ASP A 61 0.43 -8.45 -1.87
C ASP A 61 1.56 -8.38 -2.92
N MET A 62 2.43 -7.37 -2.85
CA MET A 62 3.59 -7.26 -3.75
C MET A 62 4.65 -8.34 -3.48
N ASN A 63 4.91 -8.70 -2.22
CA ASN A 63 5.81 -9.80 -1.89
C ASN A 63 5.31 -11.13 -2.45
N ILE A 64 3.99 -11.36 -2.45
CA ILE A 64 3.39 -12.54 -3.09
C ILE A 64 3.50 -12.43 -4.61
N TYR A 65 3.15 -11.27 -5.18
CA TYR A 65 3.19 -11.02 -6.62
C TYR A 65 4.60 -11.09 -7.22
N ALA A 66 5.65 -10.89 -6.42
CA ALA A 66 7.04 -11.05 -6.86
C ALA A 66 7.35 -12.44 -7.44
N LYS A 67 6.55 -13.47 -7.10
CA LYS A 67 6.64 -14.81 -7.70
C LYS A 67 6.21 -14.85 -9.17
N GLU A 68 5.30 -13.96 -9.56
CA GLU A 68 4.78 -13.85 -10.93
C GLU A 68 5.55 -12.81 -11.74
N ASP A 69 5.91 -11.69 -11.11
CA ASP A 69 6.58 -10.57 -11.77
C ASP A 69 7.45 -9.80 -10.76
N ALA A 70 8.68 -10.30 -10.58
CA ALA A 70 9.64 -9.75 -9.64
C ALA A 70 9.99 -8.27 -9.93
N ASP A 71 10.17 -7.91 -11.19
CA ASP A 71 10.56 -6.56 -11.59
C ASP A 71 9.48 -5.54 -11.21
N ALA A 72 8.21 -5.84 -11.52
CA ALA A 72 7.11 -4.95 -11.17
C ALA A 72 6.91 -4.88 -9.65
N ALA A 73 7.01 -6.01 -8.94
CA ALA A 73 6.89 -6.05 -7.49
C ALA A 73 7.97 -5.20 -6.80
N VAL A 74 9.24 -5.34 -7.19
CA VAL A 74 10.36 -4.56 -6.62
C VAL A 74 10.15 -3.06 -6.80
N VAL A 75 9.76 -2.64 -8.01
CA VAL A 75 9.50 -1.22 -8.29
C VAL A 75 8.30 -0.71 -7.48
N ALA A 76 7.24 -1.51 -7.37
CA ALA A 76 6.04 -1.14 -6.62
C ALA A 76 6.31 -1.04 -5.11
N ILE A 77 7.05 -1.98 -4.52
CA ILE A 77 7.48 -1.97 -3.12
C ILE A 77 8.28 -0.70 -2.85
N LYS A 78 9.30 -0.42 -3.67
CA LYS A 78 10.12 0.79 -3.55
C LYS A 78 9.26 2.06 -3.61
N SER A 79 8.27 2.10 -4.50
CA SER A 79 7.35 3.23 -4.59
C SER A 79 6.54 3.40 -3.31
N VAL A 80 5.95 2.33 -2.77
CA VAL A 80 5.11 2.40 -1.58
C VAL A 80 5.91 2.80 -0.34
N LEU A 81 7.12 2.29 -0.16
CA LEU A 81 7.98 2.65 0.98
C LEU A 81 8.25 4.16 1.05
N ASN A 82 8.35 4.84 -0.10
CA ASN A 82 8.51 6.30 -0.14
C ASN A 82 7.26 7.07 0.32
N HIS A 83 6.12 6.40 0.47
CA HIS A 83 4.85 6.98 0.90
C HIS A 83 4.46 6.62 2.34
N LEU A 84 5.22 5.79 3.05
CA LEU A 84 4.90 5.35 4.42
C LEU A 84 5.34 6.31 5.52
N TRP A 85 5.82 7.50 5.17
CA TRP A 85 6.27 8.51 6.14
C TRP A 85 5.18 8.91 7.14
N TYR A 86 3.91 8.76 6.77
CA TYR A 86 2.78 9.11 7.63
C TYR A 86 2.44 8.03 8.66
N LEU A 87 3.06 6.84 8.63
CA LEU A 87 2.85 5.78 9.63
C LEU A 87 3.54 6.10 10.96
N THR A 88 3.33 7.32 11.46
CA THR A 88 3.82 7.77 12.76
C THR A 88 2.85 7.37 13.87
N GLU A 89 3.32 7.39 15.12
CA GLU A 89 2.49 7.02 16.28
C GLU A 89 1.22 7.89 16.39
N GLU A 90 1.33 9.18 16.02
CA GLU A 90 0.22 10.13 16.10
C GLU A 90 -0.85 9.88 15.03
N ALA A 91 -0.44 9.42 13.83
CA ALA A 91 -1.35 9.24 12.70
C ALA A 91 -1.90 7.80 12.63
N VAL A 92 -1.15 6.80 13.07
CA VAL A 92 -1.59 5.39 13.00
C VAL A 92 -2.82 5.11 13.88
N VAL A 93 -3.05 5.92 14.93
CA VAL A 93 -4.25 5.86 15.77
C VAL A 93 -5.55 6.02 14.95
N PHE A 94 -5.52 6.75 13.83
CA PHE A 94 -6.71 6.90 12.99
C PHE A 94 -7.18 5.59 12.34
N ALA A 95 -6.32 4.56 12.27
CA ALA A 95 -6.73 3.24 11.79
C ALA A 95 -7.74 2.54 12.71
N ILE A 96 -7.88 2.97 13.98
CA ILE A 96 -8.92 2.44 14.87
C ILE A 96 -10.33 2.68 14.28
N PHE A 97 -10.50 3.74 13.48
CA PHE A 97 -11.75 4.08 12.81
C PHE A 97 -11.97 3.35 11.48
N ASP A 98 -11.03 2.52 11.03
CA ASP A 98 -11.23 1.63 9.88
C ASP A 98 -12.28 0.57 10.25
N LYS A 99 -13.40 0.60 9.53
CA LYS A 99 -14.53 -0.33 9.74
C LYS A 99 -14.14 -1.77 9.42
N ASP A 100 -13.20 -1.97 8.51
CA ASP A 100 -12.76 -3.27 8.04
C ASP A 100 -11.58 -3.81 8.87
N LEU A 101 -11.07 -3.03 9.84
CA LEU A 101 -10.01 -3.49 10.75
C LEU A 101 -10.52 -4.65 11.62
N PRO A 102 -9.78 -5.78 11.68
CA PRO A 102 -10.15 -6.90 12.55
C PRO A 102 -10.36 -6.46 13.99
N VAL A 103 -11.44 -6.95 14.61
CA VAL A 103 -11.83 -6.55 15.98
C VAL A 103 -10.72 -6.85 16.98
N THR A 104 -10.04 -8.00 16.84
CA THR A 104 -8.90 -8.40 17.70
C THR A 104 -7.77 -7.38 17.60
N LEU A 105 -7.32 -7.07 16.39
CA LEU A 105 -6.27 -6.08 16.13
C LEU A 105 -6.67 -4.68 16.64
N ARG A 106 -7.92 -4.27 16.42
CA ARG A 106 -8.44 -3.00 16.95
C ARG A 106 -8.35 -2.95 18.48
N GLN A 107 -8.73 -4.03 19.16
CA GLN A 107 -8.64 -4.12 20.61
C GLN A 107 -7.19 -4.08 21.10
N GLU A 108 -6.27 -4.74 20.41
CA GLU A 108 -4.83 -4.71 20.73
C GLU A 108 -4.25 -3.31 20.59
N MET A 109 -4.55 -2.61 19.49
CA MET A 109 -4.13 -1.23 19.27
C MET A 109 -4.63 -0.32 20.40
N VAL A 110 -5.91 -0.44 20.79
CA VAL A 110 -6.50 0.35 21.87
C VAL A 110 -5.87 0.01 23.23
N LYS A 111 -5.67 -1.28 23.56
CA LYS A 111 -4.98 -1.71 24.78
C LYS A 111 -3.57 -1.15 24.84
N LYS A 112 -2.83 -1.21 23.72
CA LYS A 112 -1.48 -0.67 23.61
C LYS A 112 -1.49 0.84 23.85
N LEU A 113 -2.43 1.57 23.24
CA LEU A 113 -2.59 3.01 23.44
C LEU A 113 -2.87 3.37 24.91
N PHE A 114 -3.75 2.63 25.60
CA PHE A 114 -4.02 2.84 27.03
C PHE A 114 -2.82 2.52 27.94
N SER A 115 -1.92 1.63 27.50
CA SER A 115 -0.69 1.31 28.25
C SER A 115 0.41 2.37 28.09
N MET A 116 0.30 3.25 27.09
CA MET A 116 1.28 4.31 26.86
C MET A 116 1.10 5.42 27.89
N LEU A 117 2.21 5.86 28.50
CA LEU A 117 2.19 6.96 29.45
C LEU A 117 1.81 8.26 28.73
N GLN A 118 0.77 8.93 29.23
CA GLN A 118 0.39 10.23 28.70
C GLN A 118 1.48 11.25 29.02
N PRO A 119 2.06 11.94 28.01
CA PRO A 119 3.05 12.98 28.27
C PRO A 119 2.37 14.15 28.99
N GLN A 120 2.94 14.59 30.12
CA GLN A 120 2.43 15.75 30.88
C GLN A 120 2.56 17.07 30.11
N ARG A 121 3.47 17.12 29.12
CA ARG A 121 3.68 18.28 28.26
C ARG A 121 3.94 17.83 26.84
N PHE A 122 3.13 18.31 25.90
CA PHE A 122 3.33 18.09 24.47
C PHE A 122 4.03 19.32 23.87
N LEU A 123 5.28 19.16 23.44
CA LEU A 123 6.00 20.22 22.74
C LEU A 123 5.74 20.06 21.23
N PRO A 124 5.38 21.12 20.50
CA PRO A 124 5.26 21.06 19.05
C PRO A 124 6.62 20.66 18.44
N GLN A 125 6.67 19.49 17.83
CA GLN A 125 7.86 18.96 17.16
C GLN A 125 7.47 18.37 15.81
N LYS A 126 8.46 18.21 14.93
CA LYS A 126 8.24 17.46 13.69
C LYS A 126 7.99 16.00 14.06
N PRO A 127 7.02 15.32 13.41
CA PRO A 127 6.83 13.88 13.61
C PRO A 127 8.12 13.12 13.34
N ILE A 128 8.37 12.10 14.15
CA ILE A 128 9.46 11.17 13.90
C ILE A 128 8.94 10.15 12.88
N PHE A 129 9.50 10.19 11.67
CA PHE A 129 9.09 9.27 10.61
C PHE A 129 9.64 7.86 10.87
N PRO A 130 8.83 6.81 10.64
CA PRO A 130 9.27 5.44 10.81
C PRO A 130 10.36 5.09 9.79
N ARG A 131 11.34 4.28 10.21
CA ARG A 131 12.27 3.62 9.30
C ARG A 131 11.74 2.24 9.00
N ILE A 132 11.24 2.04 7.78
CA ILE A 132 10.69 0.76 7.32
C ILE A 132 11.74 0.16 6.38
N ASP A 133 12.43 -0.87 6.87
CA ASP A 133 13.39 -1.63 6.06
C ASP A 133 12.67 -2.81 5.38
N PRO A 134 12.62 -2.88 4.04
CA PRO A 134 12.01 -4.01 3.33
C PRO A 134 12.77 -5.33 3.49
N SER A 135 13.98 -5.31 4.03
CA SER A 135 14.86 -6.48 4.15
C SER A 135 14.64 -7.29 5.44
N ASN A 136 13.97 -6.70 6.44
CA ASN A 136 13.64 -7.41 7.66
C ASN A 136 12.37 -8.23 7.42
N GLU A 137 12.53 -9.51 7.11
CA GLU A 137 11.49 -10.50 7.34
C GLU A 137 11.01 -10.35 8.78
N VAL A 138 9.77 -9.90 8.97
CA VAL A 138 9.08 -10.10 10.24
C VAL A 138 8.82 -11.59 10.30
N ASP A 139 9.66 -12.30 11.07
CA ASP A 139 9.44 -13.69 11.42
C ASP A 139 8.05 -13.81 12.05
N LEU A 140 7.12 -14.40 11.30
CA LEU A 140 5.74 -14.65 11.75
C LEU A 140 5.63 -16.03 12.42
N SER A 141 6.72 -16.52 13.01
CA SER A 141 6.70 -17.71 13.87
C SER A 141 6.66 -17.34 15.36
N GLU A 142 5.47 -16.94 15.83
CA GLU A 142 5.01 -17.20 17.20
C GLU A 142 3.52 -17.57 17.22
#